data_AF-A0A950DE24-F1
#
_entry.id   AF-A0A950DE24-F1
#
_cell.length_a   1.000
_cell.length_b   1.000
_cell.length_c   1.000
_cell.angle_alpha   90.00
_cell.angle_beta   90.00
_cell.angle_gamma   90.00
#
_symmetry.space_group_name_H-M   'P 1'
#
loop_
_entity.id
_entity.type
_entity.pdbx_description
1 polymer ?
#
loop_
_entity_poly.entity_id
_entity_poly.type
_entity_poly.pdbx_seq_one_letter_code
_entity_poly.pdbx_strand_id
1 'polypeptide(L)'
;MERLESAWDRCRTAFELFRPDGQLKDRLCAEAEIKAGLSELTGPEWRTLRTFLTDRRSLAFLDRMHQRLEAAEPREEWREVLAWRWWRRHGGSSNPGPSPLAAMAYALAMHLPLEDAEQAAYDRIAAILEDTVRASSAVECRNSVLRMQQSRHRRMTQPRLDLKRLYWNCHAFASGPRRKKCPYQALGLELPTYDFWTLLQYDPADLTQELSTTAIAA
;
A
#
# COMPACT_ATOMS: atom_id res chain seq x y z
N MET A 1 8.22 26.37 -8.23
CA MET A 1 8.25 24.94 -8.56
C MET A 1 8.91 24.17 -7.43
N GLU A 2 10.19 24.45 -7.15
CA GLU A 2 10.98 23.82 -6.08
C GLU A 2 10.36 23.87 -4.66
N ARG A 3 9.70 24.98 -4.28
CA ARG A 3 8.98 25.05 -2.99
C ARG A 3 7.76 24.13 -2.92
N LEU A 4 6.95 24.09 -4.00
CA LEU A 4 5.77 23.23 -4.06
C LEU A 4 6.15 21.75 -4.11
N GLU A 5 7.23 21.42 -4.81
CA GLU A 5 7.82 20.09 -4.83
C GLU A 5 8.33 19.69 -3.45
N SER A 6 9.04 20.58 -2.75
CA SER A 6 9.50 20.34 -1.38
C SER A 6 8.34 20.17 -0.39
N ALA A 7 7.28 20.97 -0.52
CA ALA A 7 6.08 20.86 0.29
C ALA A 7 5.32 19.54 0.03
N TRP A 8 5.27 19.12 -1.24
CA TRP A 8 4.73 17.83 -1.62
C TRP A 8 5.56 16.66 -1.09
N ASP A 9 6.88 16.72 -1.22
CA ASP A 9 7.78 15.70 -0.69
C ASP A 9 7.65 15.56 0.82
N ARG A 10 7.52 16.67 1.54
CA ARG A 10 7.24 16.64 2.98
C ARG A 10 5.90 15.97 3.32
N CYS A 11 4.85 16.22 2.53
CA CYS A 11 3.58 15.51 2.70
C CYS A 11 3.73 14.01 2.38
N ARG A 12 4.56 13.65 1.39
CA ARG A 12 4.83 12.27 1.00
C ARG A 12 5.61 11.51 2.08
N THR A 13 6.65 12.12 2.66
CA THR A 13 7.46 11.50 3.72
C THR A 13 6.65 11.24 4.98
N ALA A 14 5.59 12.01 5.25
CA ALA A 14 4.70 11.78 6.38
C ALA A 14 4.07 10.37 6.39
N PHE A 15 4.01 9.71 5.22
CA PHE A 15 3.49 8.36 5.08
C PHE A 15 4.55 7.25 5.04
N GLU A 16 5.81 7.57 5.28
CA GLU A 16 6.89 6.59 5.45
C GLU A 16 6.87 6.01 6.87
N LEU A 17 7.28 4.75 7.04
CA LEU A 17 7.29 4.07 8.34
C LEU A 17 8.38 4.62 9.28
N PHE A 18 9.44 5.14 8.70
CA PHE A 18 10.62 5.63 9.41
C PHE A 18 10.86 7.10 9.10
N ARG A 19 11.48 7.77 10.06
CA ARG A 19 12.08 9.08 9.90
C ARG A 19 13.48 8.93 9.29
N PRO A 20 14.06 10.00 8.72
CA PRO A 20 15.41 9.94 8.14
C PRO A 20 16.52 9.53 9.13
N ASP A 21 16.29 9.69 10.43
CA ASP A 21 17.20 9.29 11.51
C ASP A 21 17.09 7.80 11.88
N GLY A 22 16.11 7.07 11.31
CA GLY A 22 15.85 5.66 11.57
C GLY A 22 14.89 5.41 12.73
N GLN A 23 14.30 6.44 13.34
CA GLN A 23 13.23 6.26 14.31
C GLN A 23 11.91 5.91 13.61
N LEU A 24 11.08 5.09 14.25
CA LEU A 24 9.73 4.81 13.77
C LEU A 24 8.91 6.11 13.77
N LYS A 25 8.16 6.33 12.70
CA LYS A 25 7.26 7.48 12.60
C LYS A 25 5.98 7.19 13.36
N ASP A 26 5.56 8.14 14.19
CA ASP A 26 4.27 8.12 14.88
C ASP A 26 3.25 9.05 14.20
N ARG A 27 2.00 9.00 14.67
CA ARG A 27 0.94 9.88 14.14
C ARG A 27 1.29 11.35 14.31
N LEU A 28 1.78 11.76 15.48
CA LEU A 28 1.98 13.17 15.81
C LEU A 28 3.03 13.80 14.89
N CYS A 29 4.14 13.10 14.66
CA CYS A 29 5.18 13.50 13.72
C CYS A 29 4.65 13.58 12.28
N ALA A 30 3.90 12.57 11.83
CA ALA A 30 3.30 12.56 10.50
C ALA A 30 2.29 13.71 10.30
N GLU A 31 1.44 14.00 11.28
CA GLU A 31 0.50 15.13 11.26
C GLU A 31 1.23 16.47 11.21
N ALA A 32 2.33 16.62 11.93
CA ALA A 32 3.16 17.82 11.89
C ALA A 32 3.81 18.04 10.51
N GLU A 33 4.35 16.99 9.89
CA GLU A 33 4.91 17.04 8.52
C GLU A 33 3.83 17.42 7.50
N ILE A 34 2.64 16.80 7.57
CA ILE A 34 1.49 17.14 6.71
C ILE A 34 1.10 18.60 6.91
N LYS A 35 0.93 19.04 8.15
CA LYS A 35 0.54 20.43 8.46
C LYS A 35 1.54 21.43 7.88
N ALA A 36 2.84 21.14 7.99
CA ALA A 36 3.91 21.98 7.46
C ALA A 36 3.97 21.96 5.92
N GLY A 37 3.65 20.87 5.25
CA GLY A 37 3.53 20.86 3.79
C GLY A 37 2.26 21.58 3.30
N LEU A 38 1.15 21.41 4.02
CA LEU A 38 -0.15 22.02 3.68
C LEU A 38 -0.17 23.55 3.82
N SER A 39 0.76 24.17 4.57
CA SER A 39 0.85 25.64 4.57
C SER A 39 1.29 26.21 3.23
N GLU A 40 1.95 25.42 2.39
CA GLU A 40 2.43 25.84 1.06
C GLU A 40 1.51 25.36 -0.09
N LEU A 41 0.73 24.30 0.13
CA LEU A 41 -0.22 23.73 -0.84
C LEU A 41 -1.63 24.34 -0.66
N THR A 42 -1.81 25.61 -1.05
CA THR A 42 -3.04 26.40 -0.76
C THR A 42 -3.99 26.60 -1.95
N GLY A 43 -3.54 26.35 -3.18
CA GLY A 43 -4.35 26.53 -4.39
C GLY A 43 -5.58 25.61 -4.48
N PRO A 44 -6.63 25.99 -5.23
CA PRO A 44 -7.85 25.19 -5.39
C PRO A 44 -7.61 23.79 -5.96
N GLU A 45 -6.55 23.60 -6.74
CA GLU A 45 -6.08 22.32 -7.27
C GLU A 45 -5.70 21.32 -6.16
N TRP A 46 -5.33 21.80 -4.97
CA TRP A 46 -4.94 20.98 -3.83
C TRP A 46 -6.12 20.63 -2.91
N ARG A 47 -7.34 21.12 -3.18
CA ARG A 47 -8.49 20.95 -2.27
C ARG A 47 -8.73 19.48 -1.90
N THR A 48 -8.77 18.60 -2.88
CA THR A 48 -8.97 17.16 -2.66
C THR A 48 -7.84 16.55 -1.84
N LEU A 49 -6.59 16.92 -2.15
CA LEU A 49 -5.44 16.46 -1.40
C LEU A 49 -5.51 16.91 0.05
N ARG A 50 -5.82 18.19 0.31
CA ARG A 50 -5.98 18.74 1.66
C ARG A 50 -7.05 17.99 2.45
N THR A 51 -8.21 17.72 1.85
CA THR A 51 -9.27 16.93 2.47
C THR A 51 -8.79 15.53 2.84
N PHE A 52 -8.04 14.87 1.95
CA PHE A 52 -7.49 13.55 2.22
C PHE A 52 -6.42 13.57 3.33
N LEU A 53 -5.44 14.48 3.24
CA LEU A 53 -4.33 14.58 4.17
C LEU A 53 -4.75 15.00 5.58
N THR A 54 -5.89 15.68 5.71
CA THR A 54 -6.47 16.07 7.01
C THR A 54 -7.44 15.04 7.57
N ASP A 55 -7.82 14.02 6.80
CA ASP A 55 -8.62 12.90 7.31
C ASP A 55 -7.76 12.06 8.25
N ARG A 56 -8.17 11.96 9.52
CA ARG A 56 -7.52 11.14 10.55
C ARG A 56 -7.30 9.67 10.12
N ARG A 57 -8.16 9.15 9.24
CA ARG A 57 -8.07 7.79 8.71
C ARG A 57 -6.84 7.59 7.82
N SER A 58 -6.31 8.65 7.21
CA SER A 58 -5.13 8.58 6.33
C SER A 58 -3.88 8.05 7.05
N LEU A 59 -3.76 8.30 8.35
CA LEU A 59 -2.64 7.86 9.20
C LEU A 59 -2.98 6.68 10.12
N ALA A 60 -4.17 6.08 10.01
CA ALA A 60 -4.59 4.97 10.88
C ALA A 60 -3.72 3.71 10.73
N PHE A 61 -2.93 3.61 9.65
CA PHE A 61 -1.98 2.51 9.49
C PHE A 61 -0.79 2.61 10.46
N LEU A 62 -0.36 3.82 10.82
CA LEU A 62 0.71 4.03 11.81
C LEU A 62 0.26 3.57 13.20
N ASP A 63 -0.96 3.90 13.61
CA ASP A 63 -1.50 3.40 14.88
C ASP A 63 -1.52 1.87 14.93
N ARG A 64 -2.04 1.24 13.87
CA ARG A 64 -2.13 -0.22 13.80
C ARG A 64 -0.75 -0.87 13.81
N MET A 65 0.23 -0.24 13.15
CA MET A 65 1.63 -0.69 13.19
C MET A 65 2.14 -0.64 14.63
N HIS A 66 2.04 0.51 15.31
CA HIS A 66 2.51 0.68 16.69
C HIS A 66 1.82 -0.29 17.65
N GLN A 67 0.50 -0.46 17.57
CA GLN A 67 -0.25 -1.44 18.37
C GLN A 67 0.23 -2.88 18.15
N ARG A 68 0.50 -3.27 16.89
CA ARG A 68 1.01 -4.60 16.57
C ARG A 68 2.43 -4.79 17.09
N LEU A 69 3.29 -3.77 16.97
CA LEU A 69 4.66 -3.82 17.47
C LEU A 69 4.69 -3.91 19.01
N GLU A 70 3.84 -3.15 19.71
CA GLU A 70 3.66 -3.23 21.16
C GLU A 70 3.20 -4.63 21.61
N ALA A 71 2.25 -5.22 20.89
CA ALA A 71 1.79 -6.57 21.18
C ALA A 71 2.86 -7.64 20.91
N ALA A 72 3.74 -7.44 19.92
CA ALA A 72 4.77 -8.39 19.53
C ALA A 72 6.04 -8.31 20.38
N GLU A 73 6.39 -7.11 20.86
CA GLU A 73 7.49 -6.84 21.77
C GLU A 73 7.12 -5.70 22.75
N PRO A 74 6.71 -6.04 23.99
CA PRO A 74 6.33 -5.05 25.00
C PRO A 74 7.48 -4.15 25.45
N ARG A 75 8.73 -4.61 25.35
CA ARG A 75 9.91 -3.83 25.73
C ARG A 75 10.21 -2.78 24.67
N GLU A 76 10.00 -1.52 25.01
CA GLU A 76 10.19 -0.39 24.10
C GLU A 76 11.62 -0.32 23.53
N GLU A 77 12.63 -0.40 24.40
CA GLU A 77 14.05 -0.35 23.99
C GLU A 77 14.40 -1.44 22.97
N TRP A 78 13.88 -2.66 23.16
CA TRP A 78 14.12 -3.77 22.23
C TRP A 78 13.42 -3.55 20.89
N ARG A 79 12.18 -3.07 20.93
CA ARG A 79 11.39 -2.78 19.74
C ARG A 79 12.08 -1.71 18.89
N GLU A 80 12.56 -0.63 19.50
CA GLU A 80 13.27 0.45 18.81
C GLU A 80 14.55 -0.05 18.15
N VAL A 81 15.38 -0.79 18.88
CA VAL A 81 16.65 -1.33 18.37
C VAL A 81 16.42 -2.30 17.21
N LEU A 82 15.45 -3.20 17.33
CA LEU A 82 15.16 -4.21 16.31
C LEU A 82 14.48 -3.60 15.07
N ALA A 83 13.57 -2.63 15.25
CA ALA A 83 12.96 -1.90 14.14
C ALA A 83 14.00 -1.06 13.38
N TRP A 84 14.91 -0.40 14.11
CA TRP A 84 16.02 0.32 13.51
C TRP A 84 16.97 -0.63 12.75
N ARG A 85 17.27 -1.80 13.30
CA ARG A 85 18.09 -2.83 12.65
C ARG A 85 17.44 -3.33 11.34
N TRP A 86 16.12 -3.49 11.33
CA TRP A 86 15.35 -3.80 10.12
C TRP A 86 15.45 -2.67 9.08
N TRP A 87 15.22 -1.41 9.49
CA TRP A 87 15.30 -0.25 8.61
C TRP A 87 16.65 -0.14 7.90
N ARG A 88 17.75 -0.39 8.62
CA ARG A 88 19.10 -0.39 8.03
C ARG A 88 19.32 -1.53 7.04
N ARG A 89 18.83 -2.75 7.34
CA ARG A 89 18.90 -3.89 6.40
C ARG A 89 18.10 -3.65 5.12
N HIS A 90 17.17 -2.71 5.11
CA HIS A 90 16.35 -2.37 3.93
C HIS A 90 16.68 -1.01 3.33
N GLY A 91 17.93 -0.57 3.48
CA GLY A 91 18.45 0.59 2.75
C GLY A 91 18.22 1.93 3.43
N GLY A 92 17.79 1.94 4.71
CA GLY A 92 17.79 3.14 5.52
C GLY A 92 19.19 3.75 5.62
N SER A 93 19.35 5.02 5.26
CA SER A 93 20.63 5.73 5.41
C SER A 93 20.59 6.66 6.61
N SER A 94 21.01 6.20 7.78
CA SER A 94 21.50 7.09 8.83
C SER A 94 22.97 7.35 8.57
N ASN A 95 23.36 8.63 8.57
CA ASN A 95 24.76 8.98 8.74
C ASN A 95 25.13 8.54 10.16
N PRO A 96 25.95 7.50 10.37
CA PRO A 96 26.50 7.29 11.70
C PRO A 96 27.18 8.61 12.04
N GLY A 97 26.86 9.22 13.18
CA GLY A 97 27.48 10.50 13.56
C GLY A 97 29.00 10.44 13.35
N PRO A 98 29.69 11.58 13.19
CA PRO A 98 31.04 11.66 12.62
C PRO A 98 32.16 10.91 13.38
N SER A 99 31.83 10.20 14.46
CA SER A 99 32.75 9.39 15.24
C SER A 99 33.00 8.01 14.60
N PRO A 100 34.26 7.68 14.27
CA PRO A 100 34.65 6.33 13.81
C PRO A 100 34.28 5.23 14.81
N LEU A 101 34.21 5.55 16.10
CA LEU A 101 33.88 4.60 17.16
C LEU A 101 32.37 4.29 17.19
N ALA A 102 31.53 5.29 16.90
CA ALA A 102 30.10 5.10 16.71
C ALA A 102 29.83 4.25 15.47
N ALA A 103 30.56 4.47 14.36
CA ALA A 103 30.47 3.66 13.15
C ALA A 103 30.96 2.21 13.35
N MET A 104 31.99 1.99 14.18
CA MET A 104 32.51 0.66 14.52
C MET A 104 31.55 -0.13 15.42
N ALA A 105 31.06 0.48 16.52
CA ALA A 105 30.06 -0.12 17.39
C ALA A 105 28.75 -0.42 16.62
N TYR A 106 28.39 0.48 15.71
CA TYR A 106 27.30 0.33 14.74
C TYR A 106 27.51 -0.86 13.78
N ALA A 107 28.71 -1.05 13.23
CA ALA A 107 29.01 -2.18 12.34
C ALA A 107 29.00 -3.51 13.10
N LEU A 108 29.56 -3.53 14.32
CA LEU A 108 29.56 -4.70 15.18
C LEU A 108 28.15 -5.12 15.59
N ALA A 109 27.29 -4.19 16.03
CA ALA A 109 25.90 -4.48 16.35
C ALA A 109 25.10 -5.05 15.15
N MET A 110 25.45 -4.66 13.91
CA MET A 110 24.81 -5.16 12.70
C MET A 110 25.29 -6.57 12.30
N HIS A 111 26.57 -6.87 12.51
CA HIS A 111 27.23 -8.12 12.11
C HIS A 111 27.27 -9.19 13.20
N LEU A 112 27.01 -8.82 14.46
CA LEU A 112 26.85 -9.79 15.53
C LEU A 112 25.60 -10.65 15.26
N PRO A 113 25.72 -11.99 15.33
CA PRO A 113 24.56 -12.85 15.26
C PRO A 113 23.59 -12.48 16.38
N LEU A 114 22.30 -12.47 16.06
CA LEU A 114 21.26 -12.37 17.07
C LEU A 114 21.23 -13.70 17.84
N GLU A 115 21.10 -13.64 19.15
CA GLU A 115 20.76 -14.83 19.93
C GLU A 115 19.35 -15.31 19.53
N ASP A 116 19.03 -16.58 19.77
CA ASP A 116 17.75 -17.18 19.32
C ASP A 116 16.51 -16.37 19.76
N ALA A 117 16.53 -15.85 20.98
CA ALA A 117 15.46 -15.01 21.51
C ALA A 117 15.35 -13.66 20.79
N GLU A 118 16.49 -13.05 20.47
CA GLU A 118 16.54 -11.77 19.75
C GLU A 118 16.17 -11.95 18.28
N GLN A 119 16.56 -13.07 17.67
CA GLN A 119 16.20 -13.43 16.30
C GLN A 119 14.68 -13.64 16.19
N ALA A 120 14.08 -14.37 17.13
CA ALA A 120 12.63 -14.55 17.16
C ALA A 120 11.89 -13.22 17.36
N ALA A 121 12.40 -12.31 18.18
CA ALA A 121 11.83 -10.96 18.36
C ALA A 121 11.98 -10.12 17.09
N TYR A 122 13.15 -10.17 16.45
CA TYR A 122 13.41 -9.52 15.18
C TYR A 122 12.45 -9.99 14.10
N ASP A 123 12.24 -11.29 13.95
CA ASP A 123 11.36 -11.85 12.92
C ASP A 123 9.90 -11.41 13.11
N ARG A 124 9.42 -11.33 14.36
CA ARG A 124 8.08 -10.80 14.66
C ARG A 124 7.94 -9.32 14.25
N ILE A 125 8.93 -8.50 14.58
CA ILE A 125 8.95 -7.07 14.23
C ILE A 125 9.07 -6.89 12.72
N ALA A 126 9.96 -7.64 12.07
CA ALA A 126 10.17 -7.61 10.62
C ALA A 126 8.89 -7.95 9.87
N ALA A 127 8.19 -9.01 10.26
CA ALA A 127 6.92 -9.40 9.66
C ALA A 127 5.85 -8.28 9.77
N ILE A 128 5.80 -7.57 10.90
CA ILE A 128 4.88 -6.43 11.06
C ILE A 128 5.27 -5.27 10.15
N LEU A 129 6.56 -4.92 10.07
CA LEU A 129 7.03 -3.82 9.24
C LEU A 129 6.86 -4.11 7.74
N GLU A 130 7.10 -5.35 7.30
CA GLU A 130 6.86 -5.80 5.92
C GLU A 130 5.38 -5.77 5.54
N ASP A 131 4.50 -6.18 6.46
CA ASP A 131 3.04 -6.22 6.26
C ASP A 131 2.37 -4.87 6.51
N THR A 132 3.09 -3.88 7.05
CA THR A 132 2.56 -2.52 7.22
C THR A 132 2.57 -1.80 5.88
N VAL A 133 1.56 -2.12 5.08
CA VAL A 133 1.29 -1.45 3.81
C VAL A 133 0.24 -0.36 3.99
N ARG A 134 0.46 0.76 3.32
CA ARG A 134 -0.62 1.72 3.04
C ARG A 134 -1.57 1.02 2.07
N ALA A 135 -2.68 0.49 2.59
CA ALA A 135 -3.72 -0.18 1.80
C ALA A 135 -4.23 0.65 0.60
N SER A 136 -3.93 1.96 0.55
CA SER A 136 -4.41 2.86 -0.47
C SER A 136 -3.89 2.53 -1.87
N SER A 137 -2.62 2.25 -2.16
CA SER A 137 -2.19 2.17 -3.58
C SER A 137 -2.79 0.97 -4.36
N ALA A 138 -2.78 -0.23 -3.77
CA ALA A 138 -3.32 -1.43 -4.39
C ALA A 138 -4.86 -1.46 -4.42
N VAL A 139 -5.51 -0.95 -3.37
CA VAL A 139 -6.97 -0.90 -3.27
C VAL A 139 -7.53 0.33 -3.98
N GLU A 140 -6.82 1.46 -4.06
CA GLU A 140 -7.18 2.63 -4.87
C GLU A 140 -7.09 2.34 -6.35
N CYS A 141 -6.10 1.57 -6.80
CA CYS A 141 -6.05 1.12 -8.18
C CYS A 141 -7.33 0.34 -8.54
N ARG A 142 -7.74 -0.63 -7.70
CA ARG A 142 -9.03 -1.35 -7.90
C ARG A 142 -10.25 -0.46 -7.71
N ASN A 143 -10.26 0.40 -6.70
CA ASN A 143 -11.38 1.29 -6.39
C ASN A 143 -11.58 2.34 -7.48
N SER A 144 -10.52 2.78 -8.16
CA SER A 144 -10.62 3.70 -9.30
C SER A 144 -11.41 3.08 -10.46
N VAL A 145 -11.12 1.82 -10.80
CA VAL A 145 -11.86 1.04 -11.79
C VAL A 145 -13.31 0.82 -11.36
N LEU A 146 -13.53 0.45 -10.09
CA LEU A 146 -14.89 0.27 -9.55
C LEU A 146 -15.70 1.57 -9.56
N ARG A 147 -15.08 2.73 -9.28
CA ARG A 147 -15.75 4.04 -9.33
C ARG A 147 -16.20 4.41 -10.74
N MET A 148 -15.42 4.10 -11.78
CA MET A 148 -15.85 4.27 -13.18
C MET A 148 -17.05 3.38 -13.53
N GLN A 149 -17.13 2.20 -12.92
CA GLN A 149 -18.24 1.28 -13.13
C GLN A 149 -19.48 1.71 -12.32
N GLN A 150 -19.30 2.25 -11.12
CA GLN A 150 -20.38 2.82 -10.30
C GLN A 150 -21.01 4.05 -10.96
N SER A 151 -20.23 4.93 -11.59
CA SER A 151 -20.80 6.09 -12.29
C SER A 151 -21.69 5.68 -13.48
N ARG A 152 -21.41 4.54 -14.12
CA ARG A 152 -22.18 4.01 -15.24
C ARG A 152 -23.39 3.15 -14.83
N HIS A 153 -23.41 2.63 -13.60
CA HIS A 153 -24.47 1.75 -13.14
C HIS A 153 -25.14 2.29 -11.87
N ARG A 154 -26.40 2.71 -12.01
CA ARG A 154 -27.21 3.29 -10.92
C ARG A 154 -27.43 2.34 -9.72
N ARG A 155 -27.25 1.03 -9.90
CA ARG A 155 -27.30 0.01 -8.83
C ARG A 155 -26.12 -0.94 -8.95
N MET A 156 -25.31 -1.04 -7.91
CA MET A 156 -24.17 -1.96 -7.84
C MET A 156 -24.50 -3.10 -6.88
N THR A 157 -25.21 -4.11 -7.37
CA THR A 157 -25.61 -5.28 -6.58
C THR A 157 -24.45 -6.27 -6.44
N GLN A 158 -24.50 -7.15 -5.43
CA GLN A 158 -23.47 -8.16 -5.20
C GLN A 158 -23.21 -9.06 -6.42
N PRO A 159 -24.24 -9.63 -7.11
CA PRO A 159 -24.00 -10.41 -8.33
C PRO A 159 -23.30 -9.62 -9.45
N ARG A 160 -23.58 -8.32 -9.57
CA ARG A 160 -22.92 -7.45 -10.55
C ARG A 160 -21.45 -7.20 -10.18
N LEU A 161 -21.13 -7.09 -8.89
CA LEU A 161 -19.75 -6.99 -8.42
C LEU A 161 -19.00 -8.30 -8.68
N ASP A 162 -19.63 -9.45 -8.43
CA ASP A 162 -19.04 -10.77 -8.68
C ASP A 162 -18.74 -10.98 -10.16
N LEU A 163 -19.64 -10.57 -11.05
CA LEU A 163 -19.43 -10.60 -12.50
C LEU A 163 -18.23 -9.73 -12.93
N LYS A 164 -18.15 -8.50 -12.40
CA LYS A 164 -17.02 -7.58 -12.68
C LYS A 164 -15.70 -8.14 -12.15
N ARG A 165 -15.73 -8.76 -10.96
CA ARG A 165 -14.56 -9.43 -10.36
C ARG A 165 -14.09 -10.58 -11.23
N LEU A 166 -15.03 -11.42 -11.70
CA LEU A 166 -14.73 -12.53 -12.60
C LEU A 166 -14.08 -12.05 -13.89
N TYR A 167 -14.71 -11.07 -14.56
CA TYR A 167 -14.18 -10.47 -15.79
C TYR A 167 -12.74 -9.97 -15.61
N TRP A 168 -12.50 -9.17 -14.58
CA TRP A 168 -11.19 -8.57 -14.34
C TRP A 168 -10.11 -9.60 -14.04
N ASN A 169 -10.43 -10.64 -13.26
CA ASN A 169 -9.44 -11.65 -12.89
C ASN A 169 -9.14 -12.66 -14.02
N CYS A 170 -10.02 -12.76 -15.01
CA CYS A 170 -9.81 -13.56 -16.22
C CYS A 170 -9.07 -12.78 -17.32
N HIS A 171 -9.08 -11.44 -17.26
CA HIS A 171 -8.47 -10.62 -18.29
C HIS A 171 -6.93 -10.61 -18.18
N ALA A 172 -6.26 -11.02 -19.25
CA ALA A 172 -4.80 -10.95 -19.34
C ALA A 172 -4.29 -9.51 -19.37
N PHE A 173 -3.14 -9.25 -18.74
CA PHE A 173 -2.47 -7.95 -18.83
C PHE A 173 -2.00 -7.67 -20.26
N ALA A 174 -2.36 -6.50 -20.78
CA ALA A 174 -1.99 -6.07 -22.13
C ALA A 174 -0.51 -5.66 -22.25
N SER A 175 0.10 -5.20 -21.16
CA SER A 175 1.46 -4.65 -21.14
C SER A 175 2.24 -5.02 -19.87
N GLY A 176 3.55 -4.73 -19.89
CA GLY A 176 4.44 -4.89 -18.74
C GLY A 176 4.98 -6.32 -18.53
N PRO A 177 5.71 -6.54 -17.42
CA PRO A 177 6.40 -7.81 -17.14
C PRO A 177 5.47 -9.03 -17.02
N ARG A 178 4.18 -8.79 -16.75
CA ARG A 178 3.14 -9.82 -16.58
C ARG A 178 2.25 -9.99 -17.83
N ARG A 179 2.66 -9.44 -18.97
CA ARG A 179 1.89 -9.48 -20.22
C ARG A 179 1.47 -10.91 -20.57
N LYS A 180 0.25 -11.07 -21.09
CA LYS A 180 -0.39 -12.35 -21.45
C LYS A 180 -0.79 -13.25 -20.27
N LYS A 181 -0.46 -12.90 -19.02
CA LYS A 181 -1.00 -13.59 -17.84
C LYS A 181 -2.20 -12.82 -17.28
N CYS A 182 -3.22 -13.50 -16.80
CA CYS A 182 -4.32 -12.89 -16.03
C CYS A 182 -4.04 -12.96 -14.51
N PRO A 183 -4.76 -12.17 -13.69
CA PRO A 183 -4.62 -12.23 -12.23
C PRO A 183 -4.76 -13.63 -11.64
N TYR A 184 -5.70 -14.47 -12.09
CA TYR A 184 -5.83 -15.84 -11.58
C TYR A 184 -4.62 -16.71 -11.91
N GLN A 185 -4.08 -16.59 -13.12
CA GLN A 185 -2.83 -17.28 -13.49
C GLN A 185 -1.64 -16.78 -12.67
N ALA A 186 -1.56 -15.48 -12.40
CA ALA A 186 -0.50 -14.91 -11.58
C ALA A 186 -0.57 -15.37 -10.11
N LEU A 187 -1.76 -15.68 -9.62
CA LEU A 187 -1.99 -16.25 -8.28
C LEU A 187 -1.77 -17.77 -8.22
N GLY A 188 -1.49 -18.42 -9.35
CA GLY A 188 -1.31 -19.88 -9.41
C GLY A 188 -2.62 -20.68 -9.26
N LEU A 189 -3.78 -20.04 -9.49
CA LEU A 189 -5.06 -20.76 -9.47
C LEU A 189 -5.23 -21.53 -10.78
N GLU A 190 -5.39 -22.84 -10.71
CA GLU A 190 -5.70 -23.69 -11.85
C GLU A 190 -7.21 -23.70 -12.11
N LEU A 191 -7.62 -23.07 -13.21
CA LEU A 191 -9.01 -23.06 -13.66
C LEU A 191 -9.15 -23.93 -14.92
N PRO A 192 -10.33 -24.54 -15.17
CA PRO A 192 -10.59 -25.28 -16.40
C PRO A 192 -10.33 -24.44 -17.66
N THR A 193 -10.57 -23.13 -17.55
CA THR A 193 -10.25 -22.12 -18.55
C THR A 193 -10.11 -20.77 -17.85
N TYR A 194 -9.36 -19.86 -18.45
CA TYR A 194 -9.29 -18.45 -18.04
C TYR A 194 -10.11 -17.54 -18.97
N ASP A 195 -10.85 -18.13 -19.91
CA ASP A 195 -11.78 -17.39 -20.75
C ASP A 195 -13.06 -17.06 -19.96
N PHE A 196 -13.39 -15.78 -19.92
CA PHE A 196 -14.51 -15.25 -19.14
C PHE A 196 -15.86 -15.81 -19.58
N TRP A 197 -16.09 -15.92 -20.89
CA TRP A 197 -17.35 -16.37 -21.47
C TRP A 197 -17.57 -17.87 -21.25
N THR A 198 -16.51 -18.65 -21.45
CA THR A 198 -16.52 -20.09 -21.18
C THR A 198 -16.82 -20.37 -19.71
N LEU A 199 -16.26 -19.59 -18.77
CA LEU A 199 -16.56 -19.73 -17.33
C LEU A 199 -18.01 -19.34 -16.99
N LEU A 200 -18.59 -18.38 -17.70
CA LEU A 200 -19.99 -18.00 -17.54
C LEU A 200 -20.97 -18.95 -18.23
N GLN A 201 -20.46 -19.88 -19.04
CA GLN A 201 -21.26 -20.77 -19.88
C GLN A 201 -22.24 -19.98 -20.77
N TYR A 202 -21.75 -18.87 -21.34
CA TYR A 202 -22.56 -17.96 -22.17
C TYR A 202 -21.78 -17.56 -23.43
N ASP A 203 -22.48 -17.44 -24.56
CA ASP A 203 -21.90 -16.93 -25.81
C ASP A 203 -22.13 -15.41 -25.92
N PRO A 204 -21.07 -14.60 -26.10
CA PRO A 204 -21.23 -13.17 -26.36
C PRO A 204 -22.10 -12.83 -27.58
N ALA A 205 -22.18 -13.72 -28.58
CA ALA A 205 -23.03 -13.53 -29.77
C ALA A 205 -24.52 -13.53 -29.39
N ASP A 206 -24.93 -14.50 -28.58
CA ASP A 206 -26.31 -14.63 -28.10
C ASP A 206 -26.72 -13.39 -27.29
N LEU A 207 -25.84 -12.94 -26.41
CA LEU A 207 -26.05 -11.74 -25.57
C LEU A 207 -26.16 -10.46 -26.43
N THR A 208 -25.39 -10.38 -27.52
CA THR A 208 -25.47 -9.25 -28.47
C THR A 208 -26.81 -9.25 -29.20
N GLN A 209 -27.33 -10.41 -29.58
CA GLN A 209 -28.63 -10.56 -30.23
C GLN A 209 -29.79 -10.20 -29.29
N GLU A 210 -29.75 -10.64 -28.03
CA GLU A 210 -30.75 -10.31 -27.00
C GLU A 210 -30.80 -8.81 -26.70
N LEU A 211 -29.63 -8.16 -26.57
CA LEU A 211 -29.57 -6.73 -26.29
C LEU A 211 -30.00 -5.89 -27.50
N SER A 212 -29.69 -6.34 -28.72
CA SER A 212 -30.12 -5.68 -29.96
C SER A 212 -31.63 -5.78 -30.17
N THR A 213 -32.24 -6.93 -29.86
CA THR A 213 -33.70 -7.12 -29.95
C THR A 213 -34.45 -6.34 -28.87
N THR A 214 -33.90 -6.23 -27.66
CA THR A 214 -34.48 -5.42 -26.57
C THR A 214 -34.44 -3.92 -26.88
N ALA A 215 -33.40 -3.43 -27.56
CA ALA A 215 -33.29 -2.03 -27.97
C ALA A 215 -34.24 -1.65 -29.13
N ILE A 216 -34.68 -2.61 -29.94
CA ILE A 216 -35.67 -2.41 -31.02
C ILE A 216 -37.11 -2.43 -30.48
N ALA A 217 -37.34 -3.08 -29.34
CA ALA A 217 -38.65 -3.23 -28.71
C ALA A 217 -38.98 -2.15 -27.66
N ALA A 218 -38.07 -1.20 -27.40
CA ALA A 218 -38.20 -0.11 -26.43
C ALA A 218 -38.31 1.26 -27.12
#